data_AF-A0A523RLE2-F1
#
_entry.id   AF-A0A523RLE2-F1
#
_cell.length_a   1.000
_cell.length_b   1.000
_cell.length_c   1.000
_cell.angle_alpha   90.00
_cell.angle_beta   90.00
_cell.angle_gamma   90.00
#
_symmetry.space_group_name_H-M   'P 1'
#
loop_
_entity.id
_entity.type
_entity.pdbx_description
1 polymer ?
#
loop_
_entity_poly.entity_id
_entity_poly.type
_entity_poly.pdbx_seq_one_letter_code
_entity_poly.pdbx_strand_id
1 'polypeptide(L)'
;MQRVFLALSYLTTISNIPGLSIQDFINNNQLSSIARNETTNKLMLDLSNKNLTSLDGLQNIPHKRKFGFLNLSFNKIKKLPPGIFQGFHNLEYIDLSDNQLTELPEESFKNLPQLKILFLCNNKKLRKFSPDIFQGLVSLEKIGLSNEQLKKLNSDVFQDLTNPKIIVLIIN
;
A
#
# COMPACT_ATOMS: atom_id res chain seq x y z
N MET A 1 -16.27 16.44 -14.65
CA MET A 1 -16.35 15.06 -14.12
C MET A 1 -15.49 14.16 -14.99
N GLN A 2 -14.27 13.84 -14.55
CA GLN A 2 -13.38 12.92 -15.26
C GLN A 2 -13.03 11.77 -14.31
N ARG A 3 -13.66 10.62 -14.56
CA ARG A 3 -13.28 9.33 -14.03
C ARG A 3 -12.05 8.88 -14.82
N VAL A 4 -10.89 8.82 -14.18
CA VAL A 4 -9.68 8.21 -14.77
C VAL A 4 -9.38 6.94 -13.99
N PHE A 5 -10.15 5.92 -14.31
CA PHE A 5 -9.73 4.53 -14.32
C PHE A 5 -10.17 4.05 -15.70
N LEU A 6 -9.23 3.65 -16.56
CA LEU A 6 -9.33 2.56 -17.53
C LEU A 6 -8.12 2.55 -18.48
N ALA A 7 -7.70 1.34 -18.84
CA ALA A 7 -6.64 0.90 -19.76
C ALA A 7 -5.21 0.89 -19.17
N LEU A 8 -4.64 -0.23 -18.70
CA LEU A 8 -4.27 -1.43 -19.47
C LEU A 8 -3.60 -1.11 -20.82
N SER A 9 -2.42 -0.51 -20.77
CA SER A 9 -1.31 -0.71 -21.72
C SER A 9 -0.05 -0.14 -21.06
N TYR A 10 1.15 -0.63 -21.42
CA TYR A 10 2.47 -0.26 -20.87
C TYR A 10 2.89 -0.97 -19.57
N LEU A 11 2.77 -2.30 -19.54
CA LEU A 11 3.67 -3.13 -18.72
C LEU A 11 4.81 -3.60 -19.63
N THR A 12 5.98 -2.97 -19.53
CA THR A 12 7.23 -3.61 -19.99
C THR A 12 7.89 -4.28 -18.80
N THR A 13 8.21 -5.57 -18.94
CA THR A 13 8.95 -6.38 -17.97
C THR A 13 10.31 -5.72 -17.67
N ILE A 14 10.56 -5.32 -16.42
CA ILE A 14 11.86 -4.77 -16.01
C ILE A 14 12.70 -5.91 -15.45
N SER A 15 13.21 -6.75 -16.35
CA SER A 15 14.21 -7.76 -16.02
C SER A 15 15.59 -7.11 -15.93
N ASN A 16 15.90 -6.47 -14.79
CA ASN A 16 17.25 -6.38 -14.20
C ASN A 16 17.31 -5.34 -13.07
N ILE A 17 17.26 -5.81 -11.83
CA ILE A 17 17.71 -5.06 -10.63
C ILE A 17 18.97 -5.78 -10.11
N PRO A 18 20.17 -5.19 -10.20
CA PRO A 18 21.40 -5.83 -9.72
C PRO A 18 21.34 -6.09 -8.20
N GLY A 19 21.65 -7.33 -7.78
CA GLY A 19 21.68 -7.74 -6.38
C GLY A 19 20.44 -8.49 -5.87
N LEU A 20 19.39 -8.62 -6.68
CA LEU A 20 18.31 -9.60 -6.47
C LEU A 20 18.51 -10.72 -7.50
N SER A 21 18.62 -11.96 -7.04
CA SER A 21 18.51 -13.07 -7.99
C SER A 21 17.09 -13.05 -8.54
N ILE A 22 16.98 -12.86 -9.85
CA ILE A 22 15.73 -12.99 -10.61
C ILE A 22 15.14 -14.41 -10.40
N GLN A 23 15.97 -15.40 -10.05
CA GLN A 23 15.59 -16.79 -9.80
C GLN A 23 14.61 -16.97 -8.64
N ASP A 24 14.71 -16.18 -7.56
CA ASP A 24 13.79 -16.27 -6.43
C ASP A 24 12.37 -15.75 -6.77
N PHE A 25 12.26 -14.86 -7.76
CA PHE A 25 11.00 -14.36 -8.30
C PHE A 25 10.46 -15.23 -9.46
N ILE A 26 11.34 -15.83 -10.27
CA ILE A 26 11.00 -16.62 -11.47
C ILE A 26 10.49 -18.02 -11.14
N ASN A 27 10.98 -18.67 -10.08
CA ASN A 27 10.61 -20.07 -9.81
C ASN A 27 9.11 -20.25 -9.49
N ASN A 28 8.35 -19.16 -9.28
CA ASN A 28 6.89 -19.14 -9.08
C ASN A 28 6.08 -18.41 -10.19
N ASN A 29 6.61 -18.32 -11.42
CA ASN A 29 5.80 -18.08 -12.64
C ASN A 29 4.92 -16.81 -12.67
N GLN A 30 5.36 -15.67 -12.15
CA GLN A 30 4.59 -14.41 -12.27
C GLN A 30 5.47 -13.22 -12.64
N LEU A 31 5.72 -13.08 -13.94
CA LEU A 31 6.43 -11.97 -14.59
C LEU A 31 5.71 -10.60 -14.46
N SER A 32 4.59 -10.49 -13.73
CA SER A 32 3.72 -9.31 -13.64
C SER A 32 3.90 -8.47 -12.38
N SER A 33 4.82 -8.83 -11.48
CA SER A 33 4.89 -8.21 -10.15
C SER A 33 5.65 -6.89 -10.10
N ILE A 34 6.37 -6.47 -11.14
CA ILE A 34 7.05 -5.17 -11.15
C ILE A 34 6.82 -4.43 -12.46
N ALA A 35 6.40 -3.17 -12.38
CA ALA A 35 6.24 -2.25 -13.52
C ALA A 35 6.90 -0.90 -13.24
N ARG A 36 7.07 -0.05 -14.26
CA ARG A 36 7.53 1.34 -14.11
C ARG A 36 6.50 2.30 -14.64
N ASN A 37 6.35 3.41 -13.93
CA ASN A 37 5.62 4.56 -14.40
C ASN A 37 6.55 5.43 -15.27
N GLU A 38 6.23 5.57 -16.55
CA GLU A 38 7.09 6.26 -17.54
C GLU A 38 7.26 7.76 -17.29
N THR A 39 6.34 8.42 -16.58
CA THR A 39 6.43 9.86 -16.31
C THR A 39 7.19 10.18 -15.02
N THR A 40 7.07 9.32 -14.01
CA THR A 40 7.69 9.54 -12.68
C THR A 40 8.92 8.68 -12.43
N ASN A 41 9.20 7.69 -13.29
CA ASN A 41 10.23 6.66 -13.12
C ASN A 41 10.10 5.81 -11.85
N LYS A 42 8.96 5.90 -11.16
CA LYS A 42 8.68 5.08 -9.98
C LYS A 42 8.27 3.67 -10.38
N LEU A 43 8.68 2.70 -9.59
CA LEU A 43 8.32 1.31 -9.75
C LEU A 43 7.01 1.00 -9.03
N MET A 44 6.22 0.12 -9.63
CA MET A 44 5.10 -0.56 -9.02
C MET A 44 5.54 -1.96 -8.63
N LEU A 45 5.22 -2.38 -7.41
CA LEU A 45 5.31 -3.77 -6.97
C LEU A 45 3.89 -4.31 -6.77
N ASP A 46 3.48 -5.24 -7.63
CA ASP A 46 2.21 -5.93 -7.58
C ASP A 46 2.37 -7.34 -7.00
N LEU A 47 1.97 -7.49 -5.75
CA LEU A 47 1.89 -8.73 -5.01
C LEU A 47 0.43 -9.07 -4.67
N SER A 48 -0.52 -8.59 -5.47
CA SER A 48 -1.94 -8.91 -5.29
C SER A 48 -2.26 -10.35 -5.69
N ASN A 49 -3.23 -10.93 -5.00
CA ASN A 49 -3.74 -12.28 -5.28
C ASN A 49 -2.65 -13.37 -5.30
N LYS A 50 -1.75 -13.33 -4.31
CA LYS A 50 -0.63 -14.26 -4.15
C LYS A 50 -0.84 -15.24 -2.99
N ASN A 51 -2.02 -15.24 -2.37
CA ASN A 51 -2.33 -15.99 -1.16
C ASN A 51 -1.38 -15.69 0.03
N LEU A 52 -0.76 -14.51 0.06
CA LEU A 52 0.17 -14.15 1.15
C LEU A 52 -0.56 -14.12 2.49
N THR A 53 0.04 -14.73 3.50
CA THR A 53 -0.45 -14.71 4.88
C THR A 53 0.35 -13.76 5.78
N SER A 54 1.60 -13.47 5.39
CA SER A 54 2.50 -12.50 6.00
C SER A 54 3.24 -11.69 4.92
N LEU A 55 3.96 -10.65 5.35
CA LEU A 55 4.80 -9.79 4.50
C LEU A 55 6.29 -9.99 4.78
N ASP A 56 6.66 -11.17 5.26
CA ASP A 56 8.03 -11.47 5.63
C ASP A 56 8.94 -11.36 4.38
N GLY A 57 10.03 -10.62 4.53
CA GLY A 57 10.98 -10.37 3.44
C GLY A 57 10.74 -9.07 2.68
N LEU A 58 9.58 -8.40 2.84
CA LEU A 58 9.36 -7.07 2.23
C LEU A 58 10.39 -6.05 2.73
N GLN A 59 10.83 -6.18 3.99
CA GLN A 59 11.87 -5.37 4.59
C GLN A 59 13.26 -5.58 3.95
N ASN A 60 13.47 -6.67 3.21
CA ASN A 60 14.74 -6.99 2.57
C ASN A 60 14.80 -6.58 1.09
N ILE A 61 13.71 -6.01 0.55
CA ILE A 61 13.71 -5.51 -0.83
C ILE A 61 14.79 -4.42 -0.98
N PRO A 62 15.75 -4.57 -1.91
CA PRO A 62 16.73 -3.52 -2.19
C PRO A 62 16.11 -2.39 -2.99
N HIS A 63 16.77 -1.23 -2.93
CA HIS A 63 16.34 -0.02 -3.64
C HIS A 63 14.88 0.37 -3.40
N LYS A 64 14.35 0.19 -2.17
CA LYS A 64 12.96 0.53 -1.76
C LYS A 64 12.49 1.91 -2.22
N ARG A 65 13.42 2.88 -2.28
CA ARG A 65 13.17 4.25 -2.78
C ARG A 65 12.75 4.32 -4.24
N LYS A 66 12.95 3.27 -5.05
CA LYS A 66 12.45 3.24 -6.43
C LYS A 66 10.95 2.99 -6.50
N PHE A 67 10.34 2.38 -5.47
CA PHE A 67 8.93 2.02 -5.51
C PHE A 67 8.04 3.20 -5.13
N GLY A 68 7.09 3.50 -6.01
CA GLY A 68 6.01 4.46 -5.80
C GLY A 68 4.66 3.81 -5.55
N PHE A 69 4.48 2.56 -5.97
CA PHE A 69 3.20 1.87 -5.91
C PHE A 69 3.41 0.47 -5.34
N LEU A 70 2.60 0.10 -4.35
CA LEU A 70 2.62 -1.22 -3.75
C LEU A 70 1.20 -1.77 -3.67
N ASN A 71 0.93 -2.83 -4.41
CA ASN A 71 -0.34 -3.53 -4.39
C ASN A 71 -0.20 -4.85 -3.62
N LEU A 72 -0.85 -4.94 -2.46
CA LEU A 72 -0.91 -6.12 -1.59
C LEU A 72 -2.34 -6.65 -1.47
N SER A 73 -3.26 -6.19 -2.33
CA SER A 73 -4.68 -6.51 -2.27
C SER A 73 -4.98 -8.00 -2.54
N PHE A 74 -6.17 -8.46 -2.16
CA PHE A 74 -6.63 -9.83 -2.42
C PHE A 74 -5.69 -10.91 -1.88
N ASN A 75 -5.11 -10.68 -0.70
CA ASN A 75 -4.29 -11.67 -0.01
C ASN A 75 -4.98 -12.15 1.27
N LYS A 76 -4.28 -12.90 2.11
CA LYS A 76 -4.76 -13.45 3.38
C LYS A 76 -3.97 -12.87 4.56
N ILE A 77 -3.43 -11.65 4.40
CA ILE A 77 -2.56 -11.01 5.39
C ILE A 77 -3.40 -10.68 6.62
N LYS A 78 -2.95 -11.15 7.78
CA LYS A 78 -3.67 -10.95 9.06
C LYS A 78 -3.14 -9.79 9.89
N LYS A 79 -1.84 -9.51 9.77
CA LYS A 79 -1.13 -8.50 10.53
C LYS A 79 -0.03 -7.89 9.67
N LEU A 80 0.26 -6.62 9.91
CA LEU A 80 1.47 -5.97 9.40
C LEU A 80 2.55 -6.04 10.48
N PRO A 81 3.80 -6.38 10.14
CA PRO A 81 4.92 -6.11 11.03
C PRO A 81 5.06 -4.59 11.29
N PRO A 82 5.47 -4.16 12.50
CA PRO A 82 5.78 -2.76 12.76
C PRO A 82 6.83 -2.22 11.79
N GLY A 83 6.61 -1.04 11.21
CA GLY A 83 7.57 -0.41 10.30
C GLY A 83 7.78 -1.15 8.98
N ILE A 84 6.85 -2.01 8.55
CA ILE A 84 7.03 -2.85 7.35
C ILE A 84 7.35 -2.06 6.06
N PHE A 85 6.89 -0.81 5.98
CA PHE A 85 7.18 0.09 4.84
C PHE A 85 8.38 1.02 5.07
N GLN A 86 9.19 0.79 6.12
CA GLN A 86 10.38 1.59 6.37
C GLN A 86 11.38 1.50 5.20
N GLY A 87 11.86 2.67 4.77
CA GLY A 87 12.77 2.84 3.63
C GLY A 87 12.07 3.05 2.28
N PHE A 88 10.76 2.83 2.19
CA PHE A 88 9.94 3.09 1.01
C PHE A 88 9.50 4.56 0.89
N HIS A 89 10.46 5.49 0.99
CA HIS A 89 10.18 6.93 1.11
C HIS A 89 9.43 7.56 -0.07
N ASN A 90 9.42 6.89 -1.23
CA ASN A 90 8.79 7.40 -2.45
C ASN A 90 7.42 6.78 -2.74
N LEU A 91 6.91 5.90 -1.86
CA LEU A 91 5.57 5.34 -1.99
C LEU A 91 4.52 6.44 -2.01
N GLU A 92 3.70 6.42 -3.05
CA GLU A 92 2.53 7.28 -3.25
C GLU A 92 1.22 6.50 -3.11
N TYR A 93 1.26 5.19 -3.32
CA TYR A 93 0.09 4.32 -3.33
C TYR A 93 0.37 3.02 -2.57
N ILE A 94 -0.50 2.70 -1.62
CA ILE A 94 -0.55 1.40 -0.96
C ILE A 94 -1.97 0.86 -1.01
N ASP A 95 -2.10 -0.38 -1.47
CA ASP A 95 -3.36 -1.11 -1.46
C ASP A 95 -3.25 -2.37 -0.60
N LEU A 96 -3.98 -2.38 0.52
CA LEU A 96 -4.11 -3.49 1.46
C LEU A 96 -5.56 -4.00 1.49
N SER A 97 -6.36 -3.65 0.49
CA SER A 97 -7.76 -4.08 0.40
C SER A 97 -7.89 -5.59 0.31
N ASP A 98 -9.06 -6.12 0.67
CA ASP A 98 -9.38 -7.54 0.51
C ASP A 98 -8.34 -8.47 1.17
N ASN A 99 -7.94 -8.10 2.39
CA ASN A 99 -7.09 -8.89 3.28
C ASN A 99 -7.85 -9.30 4.54
N GLN A 100 -7.14 -9.89 5.51
CA GLN A 100 -7.70 -10.35 6.78
C GLN A 100 -7.13 -9.57 7.97
N LEU A 101 -6.74 -8.31 7.75
CA LEU A 101 -6.11 -7.48 8.78
C LEU A 101 -7.03 -7.36 9.99
N THR A 102 -6.48 -7.59 11.17
CA THR A 102 -7.20 -7.44 12.45
C THR A 102 -6.77 -6.18 13.19
N GLU A 103 -5.52 -5.77 12.99
CA GLU A 103 -4.88 -4.63 13.63
C GLU A 103 -3.84 -4.01 12.70
N LEU A 104 -3.55 -2.74 12.93
CA LEU A 104 -2.46 -2.01 12.30
C LEU A 104 -1.56 -1.50 13.43
N PRO A 105 -0.29 -1.92 13.51
CA PRO A 105 0.69 -1.25 14.38
C PRO A 105 0.72 0.26 14.10
N GLU A 106 0.95 1.08 15.13
CA GLU A 106 1.11 2.54 15.00
C GLU A 106 2.17 2.91 13.96
N GLU A 107 3.27 2.15 13.94
CA GLU A 107 4.40 2.32 13.03
C GLU A 107 4.13 1.82 11.59
N SER A 108 2.91 1.35 11.26
CA SER A 108 2.64 0.72 9.96
C SER A 108 2.91 1.66 8.79
N PHE A 109 2.44 2.91 8.88
CA PHE A 109 2.52 3.90 7.81
C PHE A 109 3.39 5.10 8.17
N LYS A 110 4.09 5.05 9.31
CA LYS A 110 4.86 6.18 9.81
C LYS A 110 5.93 6.60 8.81
N ASN A 111 6.10 7.92 8.66
CA ASN A 111 7.12 8.52 7.81
C ASN A 111 7.08 8.08 6.33
N LEU A 112 5.87 8.01 5.76
CA LEU A 112 5.64 7.91 4.32
C LEU A 112 5.20 9.27 3.75
N PRO A 113 6.11 10.26 3.64
CA PRO A 113 5.74 11.65 3.36
C PRO A 113 5.18 11.86 1.95
N GLN A 114 5.37 10.90 1.05
CA GLN A 114 4.88 10.95 -0.33
C GLN A 114 3.57 10.16 -0.53
N LEU A 115 3.06 9.48 0.50
CA LEU A 115 1.87 8.64 0.37
C LEU A 115 0.65 9.52 0.13
N LYS A 116 -0.03 9.29 -0.99
CA LYS A 116 -1.23 10.04 -1.42
C LYS A 116 -2.50 9.21 -1.26
N ILE A 117 -2.40 7.90 -1.51
CA ILE A 117 -3.56 7.00 -1.53
C ILE A 117 -3.27 5.76 -0.69
N LEU A 118 -4.18 5.49 0.25
CA LEU A 118 -4.16 4.30 1.09
C LEU A 118 -5.51 3.59 1.04
N PHE A 119 -5.52 2.33 0.59
CA PHE A 119 -6.72 1.49 0.61
C PHE A 119 -6.63 0.40 1.67
N LEU A 120 -7.65 0.36 2.53
CA LEU A 120 -7.79 -0.57 3.66
C LEU A 120 -9.17 -1.27 3.67
N CYS A 121 -10.01 -1.02 2.67
CA CYS A 121 -11.35 -1.60 2.56
C CYS A 121 -11.32 -3.13 2.58
N ASN A 122 -12.46 -3.73 2.92
CA ASN A 122 -12.68 -5.18 2.95
C ASN A 122 -11.83 -5.96 3.96
N ASN A 123 -11.14 -5.28 4.89
CA ASN A 123 -10.53 -5.90 6.07
C ASN A 123 -11.55 -6.03 7.20
N LYS A 124 -12.48 -7.00 7.09
CA LYS A 124 -13.68 -7.13 7.95
C LYS A 124 -13.40 -7.20 9.47
N LYS A 125 -12.20 -7.59 9.88
CA LYS A 125 -11.80 -7.70 11.29
C LYS A 125 -11.02 -6.49 11.81
N LEU A 126 -10.61 -5.57 10.95
CA LEU A 126 -9.90 -4.36 11.34
C LEU A 126 -10.89 -3.37 11.94
N ARG A 127 -10.87 -3.22 13.27
CA ARG A 127 -11.87 -2.44 14.02
C ARG A 127 -11.26 -1.33 14.88
N LYS A 128 -9.93 -1.28 14.99
CA LYS A 128 -9.22 -0.32 15.83
C LYS A 128 -8.15 0.38 15.00
N PHE A 129 -8.08 1.69 15.18
CA PHE A 129 -7.06 2.56 14.61
C PHE A 129 -6.44 3.33 15.77
N SER A 130 -5.10 3.39 15.80
CA SER A 130 -4.41 4.28 16.72
C SER A 130 -4.70 5.74 16.31
N PRO A 131 -4.83 6.70 17.24
CA PRO A 131 -4.90 8.13 16.92
C PRO A 131 -3.74 8.58 16.00
N ASP A 132 -2.58 7.97 16.17
CA ASP A 132 -1.36 8.36 15.44
C ASP A 132 -1.11 7.51 14.17
N ILE A 133 -2.07 6.67 13.75
CA ILE A 133 -1.86 5.72 12.64
C ILE A 133 -1.53 6.42 11.30
N PHE A 134 -1.95 7.67 11.13
CA PHE A 134 -1.69 8.49 9.95
C PHE A 134 -0.65 9.59 10.19
N GLN A 135 0.07 9.53 11.31
CA GLN A 135 1.12 10.50 11.63
C GLN A 135 2.21 10.50 10.56
N GLY A 136 2.56 11.69 10.07
CA GLY A 136 3.60 11.89 9.05
C GLY A 136 3.15 11.64 7.61
N LEU A 137 1.88 11.28 7.37
CA LEU A 137 1.29 11.15 6.04
C LEU A 137 0.88 12.53 5.46
N VAL A 138 1.83 13.46 5.38
CA VAL A 138 1.60 14.87 5.04
C VAL A 138 1.07 15.12 3.62
N SER A 139 1.24 14.15 2.71
CA SER A 139 0.74 14.21 1.34
C SER A 139 -0.53 13.39 1.12
N LEU A 140 -1.16 12.87 2.18
CA LEU A 140 -2.30 11.99 2.02
C LEU A 140 -3.50 12.75 1.46
N GLU A 141 -4.11 12.20 0.42
CA GLU A 141 -5.25 12.80 -0.28
C GLU A 141 -6.48 11.91 -0.18
N LYS A 142 -6.30 10.58 -0.21
CA LYS A 142 -7.39 9.61 -0.31
C LYS A 142 -7.17 8.44 0.63
N ILE A 143 -8.21 8.10 1.38
CA ILE A 143 -8.27 6.88 2.18
C ILE A 143 -9.51 6.10 1.76
N GLY A 144 -9.32 4.84 1.37
CA GLY A 144 -10.41 3.91 1.05
C GLY A 144 -10.69 2.98 2.23
N LEU A 145 -11.93 3.00 2.71
CA LEU A 145 -12.40 2.22 3.86
C LEU A 145 -13.76 1.63 3.53
N SER A 146 -14.09 0.52 4.20
CA SER A 146 -15.45 0.00 4.20
C SER A 146 -16.31 0.77 5.20
N ASN A 147 -17.63 0.78 4.97
CA ASN A 147 -18.60 1.42 5.87
C ASN A 147 -18.45 0.97 7.33
N GLU A 148 -18.18 -0.32 7.56
CA GLU A 148 -17.98 -0.89 8.90
C GLU A 148 -16.70 -0.41 9.60
N GLN A 149 -15.66 -0.06 8.84
CA GLN A 149 -14.43 0.53 9.39
C GLN A 149 -14.65 2.00 9.73
N LEU A 150 -15.38 2.73 8.87
CA LEU A 150 -15.68 4.14 9.08
C LEU A 150 -16.47 4.38 10.37
N LYS A 151 -17.47 3.55 10.66
CA LYS A 151 -18.23 3.60 11.93
C LYS A 151 -17.39 3.43 13.19
N LYS A 152 -16.14 2.97 13.07
CA LYS A 152 -15.22 2.70 14.17
C LYS A 152 -14.03 3.67 14.22
N LEU A 153 -13.89 4.54 13.23
CA LEU A 153 -12.88 5.59 13.23
C LEU A 153 -13.37 6.74 14.10
N ASN A 154 -12.57 7.11 15.09
CA ASN A 154 -12.69 8.38 15.75
C ASN A 154 -12.11 9.47 14.85
N SER A 155 -12.61 10.71 14.96
CA SER A 155 -12.15 11.82 14.13
C SER A 155 -10.72 12.28 14.47
N ASP A 156 -10.23 11.97 15.66
CA ASP A 156 -8.88 12.28 16.15
C ASP A 156 -7.78 11.63 15.31
N VAL A 157 -8.03 10.47 14.70
CA VAL A 157 -7.07 9.78 13.81
C VAL A 157 -6.63 10.63 12.60
N PHE A 158 -7.41 11.67 12.26
CA PHE A 158 -7.11 12.58 11.15
C PHE A 158 -6.50 13.91 11.61
N GLN A 159 -6.24 14.10 12.91
CA GLN A 159 -5.78 15.38 13.48
C GLN A 159 -4.43 15.85 12.93
N ASP A 160 -3.53 14.91 12.64
CA ASP A 160 -2.18 15.19 12.14
C ASP A 160 -2.13 15.39 10.62
N LEU A 161 -3.26 15.24 9.94
CA LEU A 161 -3.32 15.36 8.50
C LEU A 161 -3.40 16.83 8.12
N THR A 162 -2.31 17.31 7.52
CA THR A 162 -2.15 18.69 7.08
C THR A 162 -3.00 19.05 5.86
N ASN A 163 -3.57 18.04 5.19
CA ASN A 163 -4.44 18.24 4.04
C ASN A 163 -5.91 18.39 4.51
N PRO A 164 -6.49 19.60 4.44
CA PRO A 164 -7.85 19.86 4.93
C PRO A 164 -8.94 19.20 4.07
N LYS A 165 -8.59 18.53 2.96
CA LYS A 165 -9.53 17.93 2.00
C LYS A 165 -9.25 16.46 1.73
N ILE A 166 -8.97 15.69 2.78
CA ILE A 166 -8.87 14.23 2.62
C ILE A 166 -10.21 13.67 2.17
N ILE A 167 -10.15 12.87 1.11
CA ILE A 167 -11.31 12.19 0.55
C ILE A 167 -11.37 10.80 1.16
N VAL A 168 -12.38 10.57 2.00
CA VAL A 168 -12.72 9.23 2.48
C VAL A 168 -13.63 8.56 1.44
N LEU A 169 -13.09 7.53 0.79
CA LEU A 169 -13.82 6.72 -0.19
C LEU A 169 -14.45 5.54 0.54
N ILE A 170 -15.79 5.51 0.57
CA ILE A 170 -16.56 4.42 1.16
C ILE A 170 -16.80 3.36 0.08
N ILE A 171 -16.29 2.17 0.31
CA ILE A 171 -16.45 1.02 -0.58
C ILE A 171 -17.34 -0.01 0.11
N ASN A 172 -18.47 -0.34 -0.53
CA ASN A 172 -19.51 -1.25 -0.02
C ASN A 172 -19.24 -2.70 -0.38
#